data_AF-A0A2M9E8Z7-F1
#
_entry.id   AF-A0A2M9E8Z7-F1
#
_cell.length_a   1.000
_cell.length_b   1.000
_cell.length_c   1.000
_cell.angle_alpha   90.00
_cell.angle_beta   90.00
_cell.angle_gamma   90.00
#
_symmetry.space_group_name_H-M   'P 1'
#
loop_
_entity.id
_entity.type
_entity.pdbx_description
1 polymer ?
#
loop_
_entity_poly.entity_id
_entity_poly.type
_entity_poly.pdbx_seq_one_letter_code
_entity_poly.pdbx_strand_id
1 'polypeptide(L)'
;MSSTFASTTPVALLPDHPDHAAIAVAATAPVLAASDQRVTLRIERMDTLGPWAFVQGRLEAPEGGRPDYTGTAFAERAAQGGMSDLHVALLRRDDEGAWMLVDHAIGPADVAWLTWPTTHAAPRQLFGF
;
A
#
# COMPACT_ATOMS: atom_id res chain seq x y z
N MET A 1 -17.62 4.58 31.53
CA MET A 1 -16.18 4.25 31.43
C MET A 1 -16.03 3.24 30.31
N SER A 2 -15.69 3.68 29.09
CA SER A 2 -15.52 2.78 27.96
C SER A 2 -14.04 2.71 27.62
N SER A 3 -13.34 1.73 28.18
CA SER A 3 -12.01 1.36 27.71
C SER A 3 -12.17 0.69 26.34
N THR A 4 -12.07 1.48 25.29
CA THR A 4 -11.74 0.97 23.95
C THR A 4 -10.32 0.43 24.06
N PHE A 5 -10.18 -0.87 24.29
CA PHE A 5 -8.90 -1.53 24.08
C PHE A 5 -8.57 -1.36 22.61
N ALA A 6 -7.60 -0.51 22.31
CA ALA A 6 -6.99 -0.46 20.99
C ALA A 6 -6.48 -1.87 20.70
N SER A 7 -7.08 -2.56 19.73
CA SER A 7 -6.54 -3.83 19.26
C SER A 7 -5.07 -3.61 18.93
N THR A 8 -4.21 -4.38 19.57
CA THR A 8 -2.76 -4.32 19.44
C THR A 8 -2.28 -5.29 18.35
N THR A 9 -3.21 -5.86 17.57
CA THR A 9 -2.91 -6.88 16.57
C THR A 9 -3.54 -6.47 15.24
N PRO A 10 -2.76 -6.34 14.17
CA PRO A 10 -3.32 -6.15 12.83
C PRO A 10 -4.26 -7.30 12.48
N VAL A 11 -5.35 -6.95 11.81
CA VAL A 11 -6.35 -7.88 11.28
C VAL A 11 -6.24 -7.88 9.77
N ALA A 12 -5.97 -9.05 9.20
CA ALA A 12 -5.98 -9.25 7.76
C ALA A 12 -7.39 -8.94 7.23
N LEU A 13 -7.47 -7.98 6.30
CA LEU A 13 -8.72 -7.59 5.70
C LEU A 13 -9.03 -8.50 4.53
N LEU A 14 -10.10 -9.28 4.66
CA LEU A 14 -10.53 -10.21 3.62
C LEU A 14 -11.21 -9.47 2.46
N PRO A 15 -11.15 -10.01 1.23
CA PRO A 15 -11.81 -9.42 0.05
C PRO A 15 -13.32 -9.18 0.21
N ASP A 16 -13.98 -9.95 1.07
CA ASP A 16 -15.41 -9.85 1.34
C ASP A 16 -15.78 -8.62 2.20
N HIS A 17 -14.78 -7.94 2.79
CA HIS A 17 -15.03 -6.78 3.63
C HIS A 17 -15.36 -5.54 2.78
N PRO A 18 -16.38 -4.73 3.13
CA PRO A 18 -16.76 -3.55 2.35
C PRO A 18 -15.61 -2.54 2.18
N ASP A 19 -14.79 -2.37 3.22
CA ASP A 19 -13.62 -1.48 3.16
C ASP A 19 -12.51 -1.99 2.24
N HIS A 20 -12.44 -3.30 1.95
CA HIS A 20 -11.35 -3.87 1.14
C HIS A 20 -11.30 -3.24 -0.24
N ALA A 21 -12.45 -3.08 -0.90
CA ALA A 21 -12.51 -2.46 -2.22
C ALA A 21 -12.05 -0.98 -2.19
N ALA A 22 -12.50 -0.22 -1.18
CA ALA A 22 -12.12 1.18 -1.04
C ALA A 22 -10.61 1.35 -0.81
N ILE A 23 -10.05 0.55 0.10
CA ILE A 23 -8.62 0.52 0.40
C ILE A 23 -7.81 0.08 -0.82
N ALA A 24 -8.25 -0.97 -1.52
CA ALA A 24 -7.60 -1.46 -2.73
C ALA A 24 -7.56 -0.41 -3.83
N VAL A 25 -8.66 0.29 -4.07
CA VAL A 25 -8.75 1.38 -5.06
C VAL A 25 -7.79 2.51 -4.69
N ALA A 26 -7.81 2.97 -3.45
CA ALA A 26 -6.94 4.05 -2.98
C ALA A 26 -5.45 3.66 -3.01
N ALA A 27 -5.11 2.41 -2.71
CA ALA A 27 -3.74 1.90 -2.80
C ALA A 27 -3.25 1.73 -4.25
N THR A 28 -4.15 1.42 -5.18
CA THR A 28 -3.84 1.18 -6.59
C THR A 28 -3.79 2.47 -7.42
N ALA A 29 -4.57 3.48 -7.04
CA ALA A 29 -4.61 4.79 -7.71
C ALA A 29 -3.24 5.41 -8.01
N PRO A 30 -2.27 5.50 -7.07
CA PRO A 30 -0.96 6.08 -7.35
C PRO A 30 -0.13 5.25 -8.35
N VAL A 31 -0.27 3.91 -8.32
CA VAL A 31 0.42 3.01 -9.27
C VAL A 31 -0.08 3.26 -10.68
N LEU A 32 -1.40 3.29 -10.86
CA LEU A 32 -2.01 3.52 -12.18
C LEU A 32 -1.68 4.90 -12.73
N ALA A 33 -1.71 5.93 -11.88
CA ALA A 33 -1.36 7.29 -12.27
C ALA A 33 0.10 7.43 -12.70
N ALA A 34 1.03 6.80 -11.98
CA ALA A 34 2.46 6.90 -12.29
C ALA A 34 2.92 5.96 -13.42
N SER A 35 2.20 4.87 -13.67
CA SER A 35 2.48 3.89 -14.73
C SER A 35 1.68 4.11 -16.02
N ASP A 36 0.84 5.15 -16.09
CA ASP A 36 -0.05 5.40 -17.24
C ASP A 36 -0.95 4.19 -17.54
N GLN A 37 -1.43 3.51 -16.48
CA GLN A 37 -2.24 2.28 -16.54
C GLN A 37 -1.56 1.08 -17.22
N ARG A 38 -0.25 1.11 -17.43
CA ARG A 38 0.52 0.00 -18.03
C ARG A 38 0.94 -1.07 -17.03
N VAL A 39 0.74 -0.84 -15.75
CA VAL A 39 1.13 -1.74 -14.65
C VAL A 39 -0.09 -2.01 -13.79
N THR A 40 -0.25 -3.26 -13.39
CA THR A 40 -1.29 -3.69 -12.45
C THR A 40 -0.68 -3.90 -11.07
N LEU A 41 -1.47 -3.64 -10.03
CA LEU A 41 -1.10 -3.94 -8.65
C LEU A 41 -1.84 -5.20 -8.21
N ARG A 42 -1.08 -6.27 -7.93
CA ARG A 42 -1.60 -7.47 -7.29
C ARG A 42 -1.44 -7.35 -5.79
N ILE A 43 -2.52 -7.09 -5.08
CA ILE A 43 -2.51 -7.03 -3.61
C ILE A 43 -2.24 -8.44 -3.08
N GLU A 44 -1.14 -8.60 -2.34
CA GLU A 44 -0.75 -9.87 -1.71
C GLU A 44 -1.13 -9.89 -0.23
N ARG A 45 -1.15 -8.71 0.41
CA ARG A 45 -1.42 -8.57 1.84
C ARG A 45 -2.12 -7.24 2.10
N MET A 46 -3.19 -7.31 2.88
CA MET A 46 -3.92 -6.13 3.37
C MET A 46 -4.23 -6.34 4.84
N ASP A 47 -3.66 -5.50 5.70
CA ASP A 47 -3.88 -5.52 7.14
C ASP A 47 -4.50 -4.21 7.60
N THR A 48 -5.31 -4.29 8.64
CA THR A 48 -5.94 -3.13 9.27
C THR A 48 -5.71 -3.13 10.78
N LEU A 49 -5.50 -1.94 11.35
CA LEU A 49 -5.28 -1.75 12.78
C LEU A 49 -5.91 -0.44 13.23
N GLY A 50 -7.11 -0.53 13.81
CA GLY A 50 -7.90 0.64 14.18
C GLY A 50 -8.22 1.49 12.95
N PRO A 51 -7.85 2.79 12.91
CA PRO A 51 -8.08 3.65 11.76
C PRO A 51 -7.01 3.49 10.67
N TRP A 52 -6.04 2.60 10.81
CA TRP A 52 -4.95 2.45 9.84
C TRP A 52 -5.13 1.19 8.99
N ALA A 53 -4.73 1.27 7.73
CA ALA A 53 -4.65 0.13 6.83
C ALA A 53 -3.29 0.13 6.13
N PHE A 54 -2.68 -1.05 6.06
CA PHE A 54 -1.45 -1.29 5.35
C PHE A 54 -1.72 -2.27 4.21
N VAL A 55 -1.39 -1.85 3.01
CA VAL A 55 -1.52 -2.65 1.80
C VAL A 55 -0.13 -2.91 1.26
N GLN A 56 0.13 -4.17 0.94
CA GLN A 56 1.32 -4.60 0.24
C GLN A 56 0.90 -5.43 -0.96
N GLY A 57 1.41 -5.07 -2.13
CA GLY A 57 1.16 -5.77 -3.37
C GLY A 57 2.38 -5.80 -4.27
N ARG A 58 2.31 -6.65 -5.30
CA ARG A 58 3.33 -6.76 -6.33
C ARG A 58 2.88 -6.04 -7.60
N LEU A 59 3.80 -5.31 -8.20
CA LEU A 59 3.64 -4.68 -9.50
C LEU A 59 3.82 -5.76 -10.57
N GLU A 60 2.82 -5.95 -11.41
CA GLU A 60 2.81 -6.94 -12.48
C GLU A 60 2.41 -6.28 -13.81
N ALA A 61 2.83 -6.87 -14.92
CA ALA A 61 2.28 -6.49 -16.22
C ALA A 61 0.79 -6.87 -16.31
N PRO A 62 -0.02 -6.22 -17.16
CA PRO A 62 -1.42 -6.57 -17.38
C PRO A 62 -1.59 -8.01 -17.86
N GLU A 63 -0.60 -8.51 -18.62
CA GLU A 63 -0.55 -9.88 -19.13
C GLU A 63 0.13 -10.87 -18.16
N GLY A 64 0.55 -10.38 -16.98
CA GLY A 64 1.36 -11.11 -16.02
C GLY A 64 2.87 -11.03 -16.30
N GLY A 65 3.67 -11.21 -15.25
CA GLY A 65 5.13 -11.16 -15.33
C GLY A 65 5.71 -9.78 -15.03
N ARG A 66 6.98 -9.58 -15.39
CA ARG A 66 7.72 -8.36 -15.04
C ARG A 66 7.13 -7.16 -15.79
N PRO A 67 6.66 -6.12 -15.09
CA PRO A 67 6.11 -4.93 -15.74
C PRO A 67 7.16 -4.21 -16.59
N ASP A 68 6.74 -3.76 -17.77
CA ASP A 68 7.55 -2.89 -18.63
C ASP A 68 7.35 -1.44 -18.21
N TYR A 69 8.38 -0.87 -17.59
CA TYR A 69 8.40 0.52 -17.16
C TYR A 69 8.88 1.48 -18.25
N THR A 70 9.20 1.00 -19.45
CA THR A 70 9.72 1.82 -20.55
C THR A 70 8.75 2.96 -20.91
N GLY A 71 9.24 4.19 -20.88
CA GLY A 71 8.44 5.40 -21.17
C GLY A 71 7.52 5.86 -20.03
N THR A 72 7.58 5.24 -18.86
CA THR A 72 6.87 5.70 -17.65
C THR A 72 7.80 6.50 -16.73
N ALA A 73 7.26 7.15 -15.69
CA ALA A 73 8.05 7.82 -14.66
C ALA A 73 9.01 6.86 -13.91
N PHE A 74 8.79 5.55 -14.05
CA PHE A 74 9.62 4.50 -13.47
C PHE A 74 10.75 4.02 -14.37
N ALA A 75 10.77 4.40 -15.65
CA ALA A 75 11.74 3.93 -16.63
C ALA A 75 13.18 4.13 -16.16
N GLU A 76 13.50 5.33 -15.66
CA GLU A 76 14.85 5.66 -15.19
C GLU A 76 15.27 4.83 -13.97
N ARG A 77 14.39 4.67 -12.97
CA ARG A 77 14.68 3.87 -11.77
C ARG A 77 14.79 2.38 -12.09
N ALA A 78 13.91 1.87 -12.94
CA ALA A 78 13.93 0.50 -13.40
C ALA A 78 15.23 0.20 -14.19
N ALA A 79 15.65 1.13 -15.06
CA ALA A 79 16.91 1.02 -15.82
C ALA A 79 18.15 1.02 -14.91
N GLN A 80 18.10 1.73 -13.78
CA GLN A 80 19.16 1.75 -12.77
C GLN A 80 19.15 0.52 -11.85
N GLY A 81 18.19 -0.40 -12.01
CA GLY A 81 18.02 -1.58 -11.14
C GLY A 81 17.55 -1.24 -9.73
N GLY A 82 17.15 0.01 -9.48
CA GLY A 82 16.69 0.49 -8.16
C GLY A 82 15.20 0.28 -7.91
N MET A 83 14.50 -0.43 -8.79
CA MET A 83 13.07 -0.67 -8.68
C MET A 83 12.78 -2.12 -8.34
N SER A 84 12.20 -2.32 -7.16
CA SER A 84 11.58 -3.60 -6.78
C SER A 84 10.22 -3.74 -7.45
N ASP A 85 9.72 -4.97 -7.59
CA ASP A 85 8.34 -5.22 -8.02
C ASP A 85 7.35 -5.05 -6.85
N LEU A 86 7.76 -4.43 -5.74
CA LEU A 86 6.94 -4.27 -4.54
C LEU A 86 6.25 -2.90 -4.54
N HIS A 87 5.00 -2.86 -4.12
CA HIS A 87 4.30 -1.63 -3.80
C HIS A 87 3.68 -1.74 -2.43
N VAL A 88 3.83 -0.68 -1.65
CA VAL A 88 3.21 -0.55 -0.33
C VAL A 88 2.45 0.75 -0.23
N ALA A 89 1.32 0.72 0.47
CA ALA A 89 0.51 1.90 0.74
C ALA A 89 0.04 1.90 2.19
N LEU A 90 0.10 3.07 2.82
CA LEU A 90 -0.45 3.36 4.12
C LEU A 90 -1.69 4.23 3.94
N LEU A 91 -2.80 3.76 4.47
CA LEU A 91 -4.06 4.47 4.45
C LEU A 91 -4.53 4.70 5.88
N ARG A 92 -5.29 5.78 6.04
CA ARG A 92 -5.95 6.12 7.29
C ARG A 92 -7.40 6.45 7.02
N ARG A 93 -8.27 5.88 7.84
CA ARG A 93 -9.69 6.19 7.88
C ARG A 93 -9.89 7.53 8.57
N ASP A 94 -10.63 8.42 7.94
CA ASP A 94 -11.03 9.70 8.49
C ASP A 94 -12.26 9.59 9.40
N ASP A 95 -12.70 10.73 9.95
CA ASP A 95 -13.86 10.81 10.83
C ASP A 95 -15.20 10.57 10.10
N GLU A 96 -15.23 10.76 8.77
CA GLU A 96 -16.39 10.48 7.91
C GLU A 96 -16.46 8.99 7.50
N GLY A 97 -15.40 8.22 7.78
CA GLY A 97 -15.29 6.80 7.47
C GLY A 97 -14.64 6.50 6.11
N ALA A 98 -14.14 7.52 5.40
CA ALA A 98 -13.44 7.34 4.13
C ALA A 98 -11.96 7.00 4.34
N TRP A 99 -11.42 6.13 3.48
CA TRP A 99 -10.02 5.75 3.50
C TRP A 99 -9.19 6.73 2.67
N MET A 100 -8.32 7.49 3.35
CA MET A 100 -7.40 8.40 2.71
C MET A 100 -6.00 7.78 2.60
N LEU A 101 -5.39 7.92 1.44
CA LEU A 101 -3.99 7.56 1.24
C LEU A 101 -3.09 8.53 2.01
N VAL A 102 -2.36 8.03 3.00
CA VAL A 102 -1.42 8.82 3.81
C VAL A 102 -0.04 8.83 3.17
N ASP A 103 0.44 7.65 2.79
CA ASP A 103 1.75 7.49 2.16
C ASP A 103 1.78 6.24 1.27
N HIS A 104 2.68 6.20 0.32
CA HIS A 104 2.88 5.05 -0.56
C HIS A 104 4.30 5.01 -1.11
N ALA A 105 4.78 3.80 -1.39
CA ALA A 105 6.07 3.60 -2.03
C ALA A 105 5.94 2.56 -3.16
N ILE A 106 6.23 3.00 -4.38
CA ILE A 106 6.15 2.19 -5.60
C ILE A 106 7.56 1.76 -5.97
N GLY A 107 7.79 0.45 -5.97
CA GLY A 107 9.07 -0.19 -6.24
C GLY A 107 10.22 0.30 -5.37
N PRO A 108 10.06 0.38 -4.03
CA PRO A 108 11.11 0.91 -3.18
C PRO A 108 12.35 -0.01 -3.21
N ALA A 109 13.54 0.61 -3.21
CA ALA A 109 14.81 -0.12 -3.15
C ALA A 109 15.07 -0.73 -1.76
N ASP A 110 14.42 -0.19 -0.72
CA ASP A 110 14.52 -0.63 0.67
C ASP A 110 13.12 -0.68 1.31
N VAL A 111 13.03 -1.05 2.58
CA VAL A 111 11.80 -1.15 3.38
C VAL A 111 11.35 0.27 3.78
N ALA A 112 10.85 1.05 2.81
CA ALA A 112 10.49 2.46 2.98
C ALA A 112 9.54 2.72 4.16
N TRP A 113 8.68 1.74 4.46
CA TRP A 113 7.70 1.81 5.54
C TRP A 113 8.28 1.65 6.95
N LEU A 114 9.57 1.37 7.11
CA LEU A 114 10.25 1.39 8.42
C LEU A 114 10.18 2.76 9.09
N THR A 115 10.15 3.84 8.30
CA THR A 115 10.09 5.21 8.83
C THR A 115 8.67 5.69 9.09
N TRP A 116 7.66 5.06 8.47
CA TRP A 116 6.26 5.47 8.55
C TRP A 116 5.67 5.50 9.97
N PRO A 117 5.97 4.56 10.88
CA PRO A 117 5.52 4.67 12.27
C PRO A 117 5.95 5.98 12.93
N THR A 118 7.16 6.43 12.66
CA THR A 118 7.72 7.67 13.23
C THR A 118 7.18 8.90 12.51
N THR A 119 7.12 8.85 11.17
CA THR A 119 6.67 9.98 10.33
C THR A 119 5.17 10.26 10.49
N HIS A 120 4.36 9.22 10.52
CA HIS A 120 2.89 9.34 10.46
C HIS A 120 2.19 8.99 11.78
N ALA A 121 2.97 8.69 12.83
CA ALA A 121 2.46 8.14 14.10
C ALA A 121 1.61 6.86 13.89
N ALA A 122 1.94 6.07 12.87
CA ALA A 122 1.27 4.82 12.57
C ALA A 122 1.72 3.70 13.54
N PRO A 123 0.84 2.77 13.91
CA PRO A 123 1.19 1.68 14.81
C PRO A 123 2.17 0.71 14.15
N ARG A 124 3.37 0.57 14.71
CA ARG A 124 4.46 -0.28 14.18
C ARG A 124 4.03 -1.74 13.92
N GLN A 125 3.12 -2.24 14.75
CA GLN A 125 2.61 -3.61 14.69
C GLN A 125 1.84 -3.91 13.40
N LEU A 126 1.26 -2.88 12.78
CA LEU A 126 0.59 -3.00 11.48
C LEU A 126 1.54 -3.50 10.39
N PHE A 127 2.82 -3.17 10.51
CA PHE A 127 3.86 -3.54 9.55
C PHE A 127 4.58 -4.85 9.90
N GLY A 128 4.23 -5.48 11.03
CA GLY A 128 4.77 -6.77 11.44
C GLY A 128 6.06 -6.75 12.26
N PHE A 129 6.41 -5.61 12.88
CA PHE A 129 7.57 -5.46 13.77
C PHE A 129 7.21 -4.90 15.16
#